data_AF-A0A4U1JN10-F1
#
_entry.id   AF-A0A4U1JN10-F1
#
_cell.length_a   1.000
_cell.length_b   1.000
_cell.length_c   1.000
_cell.angle_alpha   90.00
_cell.angle_beta   90.00
_cell.angle_gamma   90.00
#
_symmetry.space_group_name_H-M   'P 1'
#
loop_
_entity.id
_entity.type
_entity.pdbx_description
1 polymer ?
#
loop_
_entity_poly.entity_id
_entity_poly.type
_entity_poly.pdbx_seq_one_letter_code
_entity_poly.pdbx_strand_id
1 'polypeptide(L)'
;MESTAPALPATPKQIAYARSLALRNGTLLPWEVQQDRRTLSGWIEAQARMKPMSEVDQLPTSRQVAFAEKLARIKRRAVPEECFRDKGLMSKWIDGNR
;
A
#
# COMPACT_ATOMS: atom_id res chain seq x y z
N MET A 1 3.83 -16.43 37.68
CA MET A 1 2.81 -17.15 36.91
C MET A 1 2.07 -16.09 36.13
N GLU A 2 2.38 -15.92 34.84
CA GLU A 2 1.68 -14.98 33.99
C GLU A 2 0.28 -15.55 33.71
N SER A 3 -0.74 -14.97 34.33
CA SER A 3 -2.14 -15.35 34.08
C SER A 3 -2.54 -14.80 32.71
N THR A 4 -2.19 -15.50 31.63
CA THR A 4 -2.78 -15.24 30.32
C THR A 4 -4.21 -15.74 30.36
N ALA A 5 -5.16 -14.83 30.64
CA ALA A 5 -6.58 -15.10 30.48
C ALA A 5 -6.82 -15.74 29.10
N PRO A 6 -7.70 -16.74 28.98
CA PRO A 6 -7.92 -17.43 27.71
C PRO A 6 -8.30 -16.40 26.64
N ALA A 7 -7.47 -16.32 25.60
CA ALA A 7 -7.68 -15.45 24.46
C ALA A 7 -9.05 -15.76 23.85
N LEU A 8 -9.92 -14.76 23.80
CA LEU A 8 -11.23 -14.93 23.18
C LEU A 8 -11.03 -15.07 21.67
N PRO A 9 -11.71 -16.03 21.01
CA PRO A 9 -11.57 -16.20 19.58
C PRO A 9 -12.06 -14.96 18.83
N ALA A 10 -11.40 -14.65 17.72
CA ALA A 10 -11.84 -13.59 16.82
C ALA A 10 -13.26 -13.84 16.31
N THR A 11 -14.10 -12.80 16.33
CA THR A 11 -15.48 -12.94 15.85
C THR A 11 -15.51 -12.98 14.31
N PRO A 12 -16.47 -13.70 13.68
CA PRO A 12 -16.60 -13.73 12.23
C PRO A 12 -16.74 -12.34 11.60
N LYS A 13 -17.42 -11.42 12.29
CA LYS A 13 -17.57 -10.02 11.86
C LYS A 13 -16.23 -9.28 11.82
N GLN A 14 -15.37 -9.47 12.83
CA GLN A 14 -14.03 -8.87 12.83
C GLN A 14 -13.16 -9.47 11.71
N ILE A 15 -13.23 -10.78 11.48
CA ILE A 15 -12.46 -11.42 10.40
C ILE A 15 -12.91 -10.89 9.03
N ALA A 16 -14.21 -10.80 8.78
CA ALA A 16 -14.73 -10.26 7.53
C ALA A 16 -14.29 -8.81 7.30
N TYR A 17 -14.34 -7.97 8.34
CA TYR A 17 -13.90 -6.58 8.25
C TYR A 17 -12.37 -6.46 8.08
N ALA A 18 -11.59 -7.27 8.80
CA ALA A 18 -10.15 -7.29 8.65
C ALA A 18 -9.74 -7.70 7.22
N ARG A 19 -10.43 -8.66 6.61
CA ARG A 19 -10.20 -9.08 5.21
C ARG A 19 -10.49 -7.96 4.22
N SER A 20 -11.58 -7.20 4.40
CA SER A 20 -11.87 -6.07 3.50
C SER A 20 -10.82 -4.95 3.64
N LEU A 21 -10.33 -4.70 4.85
CA LEU A 21 -9.23 -3.78 5.11
C LEU A 21 -7.92 -4.25 4.45
N ALA A 22 -7.60 -5.54 4.57
CA ALA A 22 -6.43 -6.16 3.96
C ALA A 22 -6.42 -5.94 2.44
N LEU A 23 -7.56 -6.22 1.79
CA LEU A 23 -7.74 -6.00 0.36
C LEU A 23 -7.63 -4.51 -0.02
N ARG A 24 -8.29 -3.63 0.73
CA ARG A 24 -8.27 -2.17 0.49
C ARG A 24 -6.86 -1.60 0.59
N ASN A 25 -6.07 -2.08 1.55
CA ASN A 25 -4.73 -1.58 1.81
C ASN A 25 -3.63 -2.36 1.08
N GLY A 26 -3.98 -3.41 0.33
CA GLY A 26 -3.00 -4.30 -0.32
C GLY A 26 -2.10 -5.05 0.66
N THR A 27 -2.58 -5.30 1.89
CA THR A 27 -1.82 -6.00 2.94
C THR A 27 -2.35 -7.42 3.13
N LEU A 28 -1.50 -8.34 3.62
CA LEU A 28 -1.94 -9.67 4.00
C LEU A 28 -2.46 -9.65 5.44
N LEU A 29 -3.56 -10.36 5.70
CA LEU A 29 -4.06 -10.59 7.05
C LEU A 29 -3.31 -11.78 7.67
N PRO A 30 -2.44 -11.57 8.68
CA PRO A 30 -1.66 -12.66 9.27
C PRO A 30 -2.55 -13.70 9.96
N TRP A 31 -2.13 -14.97 9.96
CA TRP A 31 -2.90 -16.06 10.56
C TRP A 31 -2.97 -15.95 12.08
N GLU A 32 -1.88 -15.53 12.70
CA GLU A 32 -1.71 -15.41 14.15
C GLU A 32 -2.67 -14.35 14.71
N VAL A 33 -2.81 -13.25 13.97
CA VAL A 33 -3.71 -12.14 14.29
C VAL A 33 -5.18 -12.57 14.23
N GLN A 34 -5.52 -13.60 13.43
CA GLN A 34 -6.88 -14.12 13.32
C GLN A 34 -7.30 -15.01 14.52
N GLN A 35 -6.37 -15.44 15.37
CA GLN A 35 -6.68 -16.35 16.48
C GLN A 35 -7.26 -15.64 17.71
N ASP A 36 -6.79 -14.42 17.98
CA ASP A 36 -7.16 -13.67 19.17
C ASP A 36 -7.93 -12.39 18.84
N ARG A 37 -9.07 -12.20 19.52
CA ARG A 37 -9.96 -11.06 19.33
C ARG A 37 -9.27 -9.72 19.59
N ARG A 38 -8.42 -9.62 20.61
CA ARG A 38 -7.78 -8.36 21.00
C ARG A 38 -6.70 -7.98 20.00
N THR A 39 -5.92 -8.97 19.58
CA THR A 39 -4.87 -8.85 18.56
C THR A 39 -5.47 -8.46 17.21
N LEU A 40 -6.58 -9.09 16.79
CA LEU A 40 -7.29 -8.72 15.56
C LEU A 40 -7.82 -7.30 15.60
N SER A 41 -8.40 -6.87 16.71
CA SER A 41 -8.87 -5.49 16.89
C SER A 41 -7.71 -4.48 16.80
N GLY A 42 -6.57 -4.75 17.43
CA GLY A 42 -5.39 -3.89 17.34
C GLY A 42 -4.87 -3.76 15.91
N TRP A 43 -4.85 -4.88 15.16
CA TRP A 43 -4.48 -4.87 13.75
C TRP A 43 -5.47 -4.08 12.88
N ILE A 44 -6.78 -4.25 13.12
CA ILE A 44 -7.83 -3.49 12.41
C ILE A 44 -7.64 -1.99 12.64
N GLU A 45 -7.41 -1.54 13.88
CA GLU A 45 -7.19 -0.12 14.18
C GLU A 45 -5.95 0.44 13.47
N ALA A 46 -4.85 -0.31 13.45
CA ALA A 46 -3.64 0.09 12.77
C ALA A 46 -3.86 0.22 11.25
N GLN A 47 -4.52 -0.77 10.65
CA GLN A 47 -4.84 -0.78 9.22
C GLN A 47 -5.87 0.29 8.84
N ALA A 48 -6.83 0.60 9.71
CA ALA A 48 -7.87 1.59 9.44
C ALA A 48 -7.30 3.02 9.39
N ARG A 49 -6.18 3.25 10.08
CA ARG A 49 -5.43 4.52 10.05
C ARG A 49 -4.51 4.65 8.84
N MET A 50 -4.23 3.56 8.13
CA MET A 50 -3.44 3.63 6.90
C MET A 50 -4.25 4.36 5.83
N LYS A 51 -3.58 5.24 5.07
CA LYS A 51 -4.19 5.80 3.87
C LYS A 51 -4.43 4.65 2.89
N PRO A 52 -5.65 4.51 2.35
CA PRO A 52 -5.89 3.55 1.28
C PRO A 52 -4.90 3.86 0.16
N MET A 53 -4.19 2.86 -0.35
CA MET A 53 -3.51 3.00 -1.63
C MET A 53 -4.58 3.25 -2.68
N SER A 54 -4.76 4.51 -3.06
CA SER A 54 -5.65 4.84 -4.17
C SER A 54 -4.87 4.58 -5.45
N GLU A 55 -5.52 4.14 -6.54
CA GLU A 55 -4.84 4.01 -7.84
C GLU A 55 -4.16 5.33 -8.25
N VAL A 56 -4.73 6.47 -7.83
CA VAL A 56 -4.17 7.81 -8.02
C VAL A 56 -2.83 8.03 -7.30
N ASP A 57 -2.56 7.32 -6.20
CA ASP A 57 -1.27 7.36 -5.50
C ASP A 57 -0.19 6.55 -6.22
N GLN A 58 -0.61 5.56 -7.02
CA GLN A 58 0.29 4.75 -7.85
C GLN A 58 0.69 5.48 -9.13
N LEU A 59 -0.15 6.40 -9.62
CA LEU A 59 0.20 7.22 -10.79
C LEU A 59 1.33 8.22 -10.48
N PRO A 60 2.20 8.52 -11.46
CA PRO A 60 3.19 9.57 -11.31
C PRO A 60 2.54 10.93 -11.07
N THR A 61 3.16 11.72 -10.20
CA THR A 61 2.69 13.09 -9.96
C THR A 61 2.92 13.97 -11.18
N SER A 62 2.09 14.99 -11.40
CA SER A 62 2.26 15.95 -12.51
C SER A 62 3.67 16.56 -12.54
N ARG A 63 4.29 16.76 -11.37
CA ARG A 63 5.66 17.23 -11.24
C ARG A 63 6.67 16.23 -11.81
N GLN A 64 6.52 14.93 -11.51
CA GLN A 64 7.38 13.89 -12.06
C GLN A 64 7.21 13.80 -13.58
N VAL A 65 5.98 13.83 -14.08
CA VAL A 65 5.70 13.82 -15.53
C VAL A 65 6.39 15.00 -16.22
N ALA A 66 6.18 16.22 -15.75
CA ALA A 66 6.80 17.41 -16.34
C ALA A 66 8.34 17.36 -16.29
N PHE A 67 8.92 16.82 -15.21
CA PHE A 67 10.37 16.65 -15.11
C PHE A 67 10.89 15.59 -16.08
N ALA A 68 10.20 14.46 -16.18
CA ALA A 68 10.55 13.38 -17.11
C ALA A 68 10.45 13.84 -18.56
N GLU A 69 9.39 14.55 -18.93
CA GLU A 69 9.20 15.14 -20.27
C GLU A 69 10.31 16.13 -20.62
N LYS A 70 10.70 17.00 -19.68
CA LYS A 70 11.83 17.92 -19.86
C LYS A 70 13.13 17.15 -20.13
N LEU A 71 13.39 16.10 -19.36
CA LEU A 71 14.58 15.27 -19.46
C LEU A 71 14.61 14.49 -20.78
N ALA A 72 13.50 13.88 -21.16
CA ALA A 72 13.25 13.22 -22.43
C ALA A 72 13.58 14.13 -23.62
N ARG A 73 13.09 15.38 -23.59
CA ARG A 73 13.38 16.38 -24.63
C ARG A 73 14.86 16.71 -24.74
N ILE A 74 15.55 16.93 -23.61
CA ILE A 74 16.99 17.24 -23.59
C ILE A 74 17.80 16.04 -24.14
N LYS A 75 17.45 14.83 -23.73
CA LYS A 75 18.14 13.59 -24.10
C LYS A 75 17.65 12.98 -25.42
N ARG A 76 16.72 13.66 -26.12
CA ARG A 76 16.09 13.23 -27.39
C ARG A 76 15.58 11.78 -27.36
N ARG A 77 14.89 11.41 -26.28
CA ARG A 77 14.27 10.10 -26.09
C ARG A 77 12.84 10.26 -25.59
N ALA A 78 11.99 9.27 -25.84
CA ALA A 78 10.66 9.25 -25.26
C ALA A 78 10.70 8.71 -23.82
N VAL A 79 9.75 9.14 -22.99
CA VAL A 79 9.44 8.47 -21.73
C VAL A 79 8.63 7.22 -22.06
N PRO A 80 9.02 6.02 -21.59
CA PRO A 80 8.26 4.79 -21.82
C PRO A 80 6.84 4.88 -21.23
N GLU A 81 5.85 4.26 -21.90
CA GLU A 81 4.43 4.38 -21.51
C GLU A 81 4.16 3.81 -20.12
N GLU A 82 4.87 2.76 -19.74
CA GLU A 82 4.79 2.13 -18.42
C GLU A 82 5.16 3.08 -17.28
N CYS A 83 6.02 4.08 -17.54
CA CYS A 83 6.37 5.09 -16.55
C CYS A 83 5.15 5.93 -16.19
N PHE A 84 4.19 6.14 -17.09
CA PHE A 84 2.98 6.93 -16.81
C PHE A 84 1.95 6.18 -15.96
N ARG A 85 2.10 4.86 -15.81
CA ARG A 85 1.19 4.01 -15.04
C ARG A 85 1.67 3.75 -13.61
N ASP A 86 2.96 3.96 -13.35
CA ASP A 86 3.56 3.72 -12.04
C ASP A 86 4.58 4.82 -11.67
N LYS A 87 4.34 5.45 -10.52
CA LYS A 87 5.15 6.51 -9.94
C LYS A 87 6.58 6.07 -9.64
N GLY A 88 6.76 4.81 -9.25
CA GLY A 88 8.07 4.21 -8.97
C GLY A 88 8.87 4.01 -10.26
N LEU A 89 8.24 3.50 -11.32
CA LEU A 89 8.84 3.40 -12.65
C LEU A 89 9.22 4.77 -13.19
N MET A 90 8.35 5.77 -13.07
CA MET A 90 8.68 7.15 -13.43
C MET A 90 9.91 7.66 -12.67
N SER A 91 9.97 7.44 -11.35
CA SER A 91 11.14 7.86 -10.55
C SER A 91 12.42 7.16 -11.00
N LYS A 92 12.38 5.83 -11.17
CA LYS A 92 13.54 5.05 -11.63
C LYS A 92 14.03 5.50 -13.00
N TRP A 93 13.10 5.78 -13.92
CA TRP A 93 13.44 6.30 -15.23
C TRP A 93 14.08 7.68 -15.12
N ILE A 94 13.50 8.60 -14.34
CA ILE A 94 14.07 9.93 -14.09
C ILE A 94 15.50 9.81 -13.55
N ASP A 95 15.72 8.98 -12.53
CA ASP A 95 17.01 8.82 -11.88
C ASP A 95 18.06 8.22 -12.81
N GLY A 96 17.69 7.23 -13.62
CA GLY A 96 18.57 6.65 -14.65
C GLY A 96 18.85 7.57 -15.83
N ASN A 97 18.06 8.64 -16.01
CA ASN A 97 18.20 9.57 -17.13
C ASN A 97 18.69 10.96 -16.73
N ARG A 98 18.99 11.19 -15.44
CA ARG A 98 19.34 12.51 -14.89
C ARG A 98 20.56 13.15 -15.57
#